data_AF-A0A973I3Q0-F1
#
_entry.id   AF-A0A973I3Q0-F1
#
_cell.length_a   1.000
_cell.length_b   1.000
_cell.length_c   1.000
_cell.angle_alpha   90.00
_cell.angle_beta   90.00
_cell.angle_gamma   90.00
#
_symmetry.space_group_name_H-M   'P 1'
#
loop_
_entity.id
_entity.type
_entity.pdbx_description
1 polymer ?
#
loop_
_entity_poly.entity_id
_entity_poly.type
_entity_poly.pdbx_seq_one_letter_code
_entity_poly.pdbx_strand_id
1 'polypeptide(L)'
;MNTKIDKKYNPEPDYPYFLYNPEGNGFEYFRTKELRDECAYDEVQAYLDDGWDEQVTNVVIGEITGQASMIDVEIKPETTDEEGIDGEGSYWPDNCEYKCDYKVMPLDFSCPSTKQLETYNESLRKYNE
;
A
#
# COMPACT_ATOMS: atom_id res chain seq x y z
N MET A 1 -21.85 15.65 -20.03
CA MET A 1 -20.48 15.96 -19.59
C MET A 1 -19.95 14.69 -18.93
N ASN A 2 -18.85 14.11 -19.43
CA ASN A 2 -18.25 12.94 -18.79
C ASN A 2 -17.38 13.46 -17.63
N THR A 3 -17.98 13.65 -16.46
CA THR A 3 -17.24 14.05 -15.27
C THR A 3 -16.42 12.84 -14.81
N LYS A 4 -15.10 12.95 -14.87
CA LYS A 4 -14.22 11.89 -14.36
C LYS A 4 -14.46 11.74 -12.86
N ILE A 5 -14.86 10.55 -12.41
CA ILE A 5 -15.00 10.22 -10.99
C ILE A 5 -13.62 10.35 -10.34
N ASP A 6 -13.54 11.07 -9.21
CA ASP A 6 -12.31 11.19 -8.41
C ASP A 6 -12.10 9.92 -7.59
N LYS A 7 -11.30 9.00 -8.14
CA LYS A 7 -10.95 7.72 -7.51
C LYS A 7 -9.49 7.33 -7.75
N LYS A 8 -8.97 6.45 -6.89
CA LYS A 8 -7.64 5.83 -6.98
C LYS A 8 -7.76 4.31 -7.09
N TYR A 9 -6.64 3.66 -7.43
CA TYR A 9 -6.51 2.20 -7.52
C TYR A 9 -5.52 1.64 -6.49
N ASN A 10 -5.03 2.48 -5.59
CA ASN A 10 -4.27 2.13 -4.40
C ASN A 10 -4.85 2.89 -3.21
N PRO A 11 -4.80 2.35 -1.99
CA PRO A 11 -5.23 3.08 -0.81
C PRO A 11 -4.28 4.24 -0.55
N GLU A 12 -4.85 5.40 -0.26
CA GLU A 12 -4.13 6.61 0.17
C GLU A 12 -4.82 7.14 1.43
N PRO A 13 -4.13 7.87 2.33
CA PRO A 13 -4.75 8.44 3.53
C PRO A 13 -6.00 9.27 3.24
N ASP A 14 -5.98 10.01 2.13
CA ASP A 14 -7.10 10.85 1.68
C ASP A 14 -8.17 10.07 0.91
N TYR A 15 -7.97 8.78 0.63
CA TYR A 15 -8.89 7.90 -0.09
C TYR A 15 -9.10 6.57 0.65
N PRO A 16 -9.64 6.58 1.90
CA PRO A 16 -9.71 5.38 2.72
C PRO A 16 -10.91 4.47 2.39
N TYR A 17 -11.94 4.98 1.70
CA TYR A 17 -13.16 4.24 1.41
C TYR A 17 -12.98 3.41 0.15
N PHE A 18 -13.22 2.10 0.23
CA PHE A 18 -13.08 1.22 -0.94
C PHE A 18 -14.42 0.66 -1.42
N LEU A 19 -14.44 0.37 -2.71
CA LEU A 19 -15.34 -0.53 -3.43
C LEU A 19 -14.50 -1.64 -4.05
N TYR A 20 -14.92 -2.88 -3.87
CA TYR A 20 -14.32 -4.04 -4.51
C TYR A 20 -15.38 -4.71 -5.39
N ASN A 21 -15.10 -4.80 -6.69
CA ASN A 21 -15.87 -5.61 -7.63
C ASN A 21 -14.91 -6.58 -8.38
N PRO A 22 -15.01 -7.90 -8.18
CA PRO A 22 -14.12 -8.87 -8.81
C PRO A 22 -14.21 -8.91 -10.35
N GLU A 23 -15.40 -8.72 -10.93
CA GLU A 23 -15.58 -8.69 -12.40
C GLU A 23 -15.40 -7.28 -12.99
N GLY A 24 -15.25 -6.27 -12.12
CA GLY A 24 -15.00 -4.89 -12.48
C GLY A 24 -13.50 -4.55 -12.46
N ASN A 25 -13.18 -3.37 -11.94
CA ASN A 25 -11.80 -2.90 -11.83
C ASN A 25 -11.04 -3.44 -10.59
N GLY A 26 -11.60 -4.42 -9.86
CA GLY A 26 -11.08 -4.85 -8.58
C GLY A 26 -11.33 -3.78 -7.50
N PHE A 27 -10.26 -3.32 -6.84
CA PHE A 27 -10.35 -2.28 -5.80
C PHE A 27 -10.32 -0.87 -6.39
N GLU A 28 -11.30 -0.07 -5.98
CA GLU A 28 -11.36 1.36 -6.22
C GLU A 28 -11.49 2.11 -4.90
N TYR A 29 -10.76 3.23 -4.77
CA TYR A 29 -10.64 3.99 -3.53
C TYR A 29 -11.15 5.42 -3.71
N PHE A 30 -11.89 5.90 -2.72
CA PHE A 30 -12.65 7.15 -2.77
C PHE A 30 -12.34 8.00 -1.54
N ARG A 31 -12.41 9.32 -1.75
CA ARG A 31 -12.20 10.33 -0.69
C ARG A 31 -13.32 10.34 0.35
N THR A 32 -14.55 10.05 -0.07
CA THR A 32 -15.73 10.10 0.80
C THR A 32 -16.53 8.82 0.72
N LYS A 33 -17.22 8.51 1.82
CA LYS A 33 -18.15 7.38 1.88
C LYS A 33 -19.28 7.54 0.88
N GLU A 34 -19.80 8.76 0.72
CA GLU A 34 -20.96 9.04 -0.13
C GLU A 34 -20.66 8.74 -1.60
N LEU A 35 -19.48 9.14 -2.09
CA LEU A 35 -19.07 8.87 -3.48
C LEU A 35 -18.86 7.36 -3.71
N ARG A 36 -18.29 6.67 -2.72
CA ARG A 36 -18.14 5.21 -2.74
C ARG A 36 -19.49 4.51 -2.80
N ASP A 37 -20.45 4.95 -1.98
CA ASP A 37 -21.79 4.35 -1.91
C ASP A 37 -22.58 4.59 -3.22
N GLU A 38 -22.42 5.77 -3.87
CA GLU A 38 -22.98 6.05 -5.20
C GLU A 38 -22.40 5.11 -6.27
N CYS A 39 -21.07 4.97 -6.32
CA CYS A 39 -20.41 4.07 -7.27
C CYS A 39 -20.79 2.60 -7.01
N ALA A 40 -20.92 2.18 -5.75
CA ALA A 40 -21.36 0.83 -5.40
C ALA A 40 -22.79 0.54 -5.88
N TYR A 41 -23.68 1.53 -5.79
CA TYR A 41 -25.03 1.41 -6.32
C TYR A 41 -25.00 1.21 -7.84
N ASP A 42 -24.21 2.00 -8.56
CA ASP A 42 -24.07 1.87 -10.01
C ASP A 42 -23.51 0.51 -10.44
N GLU A 43 -22.50 -0.01 -9.74
CA GLU A 43 -21.97 -1.37 -9.98
C GLU A 43 -23.05 -2.43 -9.76
N VAL A 44 -23.83 -2.34 -8.68
CA VAL A 44 -24.94 -3.28 -8.42
C VAL A 44 -25.99 -3.19 -9.53
N GLN A 45 -26.34 -2.00 -10.02
CA GLN A 45 -27.29 -1.87 -11.13
C GLN A 45 -26.75 -2.48 -12.42
N ALA A 46 -25.45 -2.36 -12.70
CA ALA A 46 -24.84 -2.96 -13.89
C ALA A 46 -25.01 -4.49 -13.92
N TYR A 47 -24.92 -5.15 -12.76
CA TYR A 47 -25.18 -6.59 -12.63
C TYR A 47 -26.65 -6.99 -12.76
N LEU A 48 -27.60 -6.05 -12.67
CA LEU A 48 -29.03 -6.31 -12.70
C LEU A 48 -29.68 -5.94 -14.04
N ASP A 49 -28.96 -5.27 -14.95
CA ASP A 49 -29.50 -4.70 -16.18
C ASP A 49 -29.67 -5.75 -17.30
N ASP A 50 -28.67 -6.62 -17.55
CA ASP A 50 -28.70 -7.63 -18.65
C ASP A 50 -29.09 -9.05 -18.17
N GLY A 51 -29.64 -9.15 -16.96
CA GLY A 51 -29.97 -10.42 -16.30
C GLY A 51 -29.63 -10.38 -14.83
N TRP A 52 -30.18 -11.31 -14.04
CA TRP A 52 -29.79 -11.43 -12.65
C TRP A 52 -28.49 -12.22 -12.56
N ASP A 53 -27.38 -11.55 -12.21
CA ASP A 53 -26.12 -12.20 -11.90
C ASP A 53 -25.95 -12.34 -10.38
N GLU A 54 -25.86 -13.58 -9.89
CA GLU A 54 -25.65 -13.89 -8.47
C GLU A 54 -24.29 -13.36 -7.95
N GLN A 55 -23.34 -13.10 -8.84
CA GLN A 55 -22.03 -12.53 -8.50
C GLN A 55 -22.10 -11.10 -7.96
N VAL A 56 -23.24 -10.41 -8.10
CA VAL A 56 -23.50 -9.11 -7.46
C VAL A 56 -23.25 -9.13 -5.94
N THR A 57 -23.40 -10.31 -5.32
CA THR A 57 -23.12 -10.51 -3.89
C THR A 57 -21.64 -10.43 -3.51
N ASN A 58 -20.74 -10.47 -4.49
CA ASN A 58 -19.30 -10.30 -4.29
C ASN A 58 -18.85 -8.83 -4.35
N VAL A 59 -19.77 -7.88 -4.61
CA VAL A 59 -19.49 -6.46 -4.50
C VAL A 59 -19.37 -6.09 -3.02
N VAL A 60 -18.19 -5.67 -2.59
CA VAL A 60 -17.89 -5.37 -1.19
C VAL A 60 -17.44 -3.92 -1.02
N ILE A 61 -17.95 -3.27 0.01
CA ILE A 61 -17.54 -1.92 0.39
C ILE A 61 -16.97 -1.90 1.81
N GLY A 62 -15.99 -1.04 2.05
CA GLY A 62 -15.48 -0.82 3.41
C GLY A 62 -14.56 0.39 3.53
N GLU A 63 -13.96 0.54 4.70
CA GLU A 63 -12.99 1.59 4.98
C GLU A 63 -11.68 0.94 5.39
N ILE A 64 -10.58 1.37 4.77
CA ILE A 64 -9.25 0.91 5.13
C ILE A 64 -8.80 1.71 6.35
N THR A 65 -8.69 1.03 7.49
CA THR A 65 -8.23 1.64 8.74
C THR A 65 -6.72 1.49 8.95
N GLY A 66 -6.05 0.70 8.11
CA GLY A 66 -4.60 0.51 8.17
C GLY A 66 -4.06 -0.35 7.05
N GLN A 67 -2.75 -0.26 6.85
CA GLN A 67 -1.99 -1.01 5.85
C GLN A 67 -0.71 -1.57 6.47
N ALA A 68 -0.22 -2.68 5.94
CA ALA A 68 1.09 -3.19 6.32
C ALA A 68 2.16 -2.15 5.98
N SER A 69 2.97 -1.78 6.96
CA SER A 69 4.04 -0.81 6.82
C SER A 69 5.33 -1.36 7.44
N MET A 70 6.46 -1.01 6.83
CA MET A 70 7.77 -1.26 7.41
C MET A 70 7.90 -0.51 8.73
N ILE A 71 8.46 -1.17 9.72
CA ILE A 71 8.80 -0.59 11.02
C ILE A 71 10.19 -1.08 11.43
N ASP A 72 10.78 -0.41 12.41
CA ASP A 72 12.04 -0.86 13.03
C ASP A 72 13.12 -1.17 11.98
N VAL A 73 13.26 -0.28 10.99
CA VAL A 73 14.22 -0.46 9.90
C VAL A 73 15.64 -0.28 10.42
N GLU A 74 16.47 -1.29 10.18
CA GLU A 74 17.91 -1.27 10.42
C GLU A 74 18.64 -1.32 9.07
N ILE A 75 19.57 -0.39 8.85
CA ILE A 75 20.40 -0.32 7.65
C ILE A 75 21.67 -1.14 7.90
N LYS A 76 22.11 -1.92 6.90
CA LYS A 76 23.35 -2.68 6.97
C LYS A 76 24.52 -1.72 7.26
N PRO A 77 25.36 -2.00 8.27
CA PRO A 77 26.53 -1.18 8.53
C PRO A 77 27.55 -1.31 7.40
N GLU A 78 28.38 -0.28 7.23
CA GLU A 78 29.42 -0.25 6.17
C GLU A 78 30.43 -1.39 6.28
N THR A 79 30.61 -1.93 7.49
CA THR A 79 31.58 -2.98 7.79
C THR A 79 30.88 -4.16 8.47
N THR A 80 30.95 -5.31 7.82
CA THR A 80 30.70 -6.63 8.41
C THR A 80 31.97 -7.47 8.32
N ASP A 81 32.09 -8.51 9.14
CA ASP A 81 33.18 -9.48 9.02
C ASP A 81 32.99 -10.42 7.81
N GLU A 82 33.92 -11.38 7.65
CA GLU A 82 33.92 -12.35 6.54
C GLU A 82 32.69 -13.28 6.53
N GLU A 83 32.01 -13.41 7.68
CA GLU A 83 30.80 -14.20 7.84
C GLU A 83 29.54 -13.32 7.74
N GLY A 84 29.68 -12.04 7.39
CA GLY A 84 28.56 -11.10 7.28
C GLY A 84 28.00 -10.64 8.61
N ILE A 85 28.76 -10.75 9.72
CA ILE A 85 28.32 -10.36 11.06
C ILE A 85 28.77 -8.92 11.35
N ASP A 86 27.89 -8.11 11.92
CA ASP A 86 28.23 -6.74 12.35
C ASP A 86 28.89 -6.68 13.73
N GLY A 87 29.30 -5.48 14.16
CA GLY A 87 29.94 -5.25 15.45
C GLY A 87 29.07 -5.58 16.69
N GLU A 88 27.76 -5.77 16.50
CA GLU A 88 26.80 -6.14 17.56
C GLU A 88 26.44 -7.63 17.51
N GLY A 89 27.00 -8.40 16.58
CA GLY A 89 26.77 -9.83 16.45
C GLY A 89 25.55 -10.20 15.58
N SER A 90 24.97 -9.25 14.84
CA SER A 90 23.87 -9.54 13.90
C SER A 90 24.39 -9.98 12.55
N TYR A 91 23.81 -11.05 12.00
CA TYR A 91 24.12 -11.52 10.66
C TYR A 91 23.38 -10.72 9.58
N TRP A 92 24.11 -10.33 8.54
CA TRP A 92 23.64 -9.60 7.38
C TRP A 92 23.96 -10.36 6.09
N PRO A 93 22.94 -10.86 5.37
CA PRO A 93 23.16 -11.48 4.06
C PRO A 93 23.87 -10.53 3.08
N ASP A 94 24.66 -11.07 2.17
CA ASP A 94 25.47 -10.28 1.22
C ASP A 94 24.63 -9.30 0.38
N ASN A 95 23.41 -9.70 0.00
CA ASN A 95 22.48 -8.91 -0.82
C ASN A 95 21.40 -8.18 0.00
N CYS A 96 21.62 -7.95 1.29
CA CYS A 96 20.66 -7.31 2.19
C CYS A 96 21.18 -5.94 2.64
N GLU A 97 20.63 -4.87 2.07
CA GLU A 97 21.00 -3.47 2.39
C GLU A 97 20.34 -2.97 3.68
N TYR A 98 19.19 -3.55 4.04
CA TYR A 98 18.45 -3.24 5.25
C TYR A 98 17.57 -4.43 5.63
N LYS A 99 17.19 -4.48 6.91
CA LYS A 99 16.15 -5.38 7.43
C LYS A 99 15.10 -4.56 8.18
N CYS A 100 13.89 -5.07 8.27
CA CYS A 100 12.80 -4.41 8.98
C CYS A 100 11.74 -5.43 9.42
N ASP A 101 10.93 -5.01 10.38
CA ASP A 101 9.67 -5.69 10.71
C ASP A 101 8.50 -5.09 9.91
N TYR A 102 7.36 -5.79 9.92
CA TYR A 102 6.12 -5.31 9.32
C TYR A 102 4.97 -5.38 10.32
N LYS A 103 4.20 -4.30 10.45
CA LYS A 103 2.95 -4.27 11.22
C LYS A 103 1.87 -3.53 10.43
N VAL A 104 0.61 -3.84 10.74
CA VAL A 104 -0.52 -3.04 10.26
C VAL A 104 -0.50 -1.72 11.02
N MET A 105 -0.32 -0.64 10.27
CA MET A 105 -0.27 0.72 10.79
C MET A 105 -1.38 1.57 10.15
N PRO A 106 -1.79 2.69 10.76
CA PRO A 106 -2.70 3.65 10.13
C PRO A 106 -2.24 4.05 8.73
N LEU A 107 -3.17 4.39 7.83
CA LEU A 107 -2.83 4.73 6.44
C LEU A 107 -1.86 5.90 6.31
N ASP A 108 -1.94 6.88 7.21
CA ASP A 108 -1.08 8.05 7.27
C ASP A 108 0.26 7.80 8.01
N PHE A 109 0.51 6.56 8.44
CA PHE A 109 1.76 6.21 9.08
C PHE A 109 2.93 6.33 8.09
N SER A 110 3.91 7.14 8.49
CA SER A 110 5.22 7.20 7.86
C SER A 110 6.24 6.62 8.83
N CYS A 111 6.95 5.59 8.38
CA CYS A 111 8.00 4.98 9.18
C CYS A 111 9.13 6.00 9.43
N PRO A 112 9.47 6.34 10.69
CA PRO A 112 10.50 7.34 10.95
C PRO A 112 11.86 6.98 10.34
N SER A 113 12.18 5.68 10.25
CA SER A 113 13.44 5.17 9.72
C SER A 113 13.44 5.03 8.20
N THR A 114 12.31 5.12 7.50
CA THR A 114 12.34 5.17 6.02
C THR A 114 12.98 6.46 5.50
N LYS A 115 12.99 7.55 6.28
CA LYS A 115 13.79 8.75 5.94
C LYS A 115 15.29 8.46 5.91
N GLN A 116 15.76 7.56 6.77
CA GLN A 116 17.17 7.14 6.78
C GLN A 116 17.46 6.30 5.53
N LEU A 117 16.54 5.42 5.12
CA LEU A 117 16.64 4.69 3.86
C LEU A 117 16.62 5.60 2.63
N GLU A 118 15.74 6.59 2.58
CA GLU A 118 15.68 7.56 1.48
C GLU A 118 17.02 8.30 1.34
N THR A 119 17.58 8.77 2.46
CA THR A 119 18.88 9.44 2.49
C THR A 119 20.01 8.51 2.03
N TYR A 120 20.02 7.25 2.49
CA TYR A 120 20.98 6.23 2.06
C TYR A 120 20.89 5.98 0.55
N ASN A 121 19.67 5.76 0.02
CA ASN A 121 19.45 5.53 -1.40
C ASN A 121 19.84 6.72 -2.28
N GLU A 122 19.60 7.95 -1.83
CA GLU A 122 20.08 9.15 -2.52
C GLU A 122 21.61 9.24 -2.55
N SER A 123 22.27 8.86 -1.45
CA SER A 123 23.74 8.85 -1.37
C SER A 123 24.36 7.82 -2.32
N LEU A 124 23.76 6.63 -2.41
CA LEU A 124 24.17 5.59 -3.36
C LEU A 124 23.98 6.03 -4.81
N ARG A 125 22.90 6.74 -5.13
CA ARG A 125 22.66 7.26 -6.50
C ARG A 125 23.75 8.26 -6.89
N LYS A 126 24.08 9.21 -6.00
CA LYS A 126 25.14 10.21 -6.24
C LYS A 126 26.54 9.61 -6.38
N TYR A 127 26.81 8.48 -5.72
CA TYR A 127 28.10 7.81 -5.81
C TYR A 127 28.27 7.03 -7.14
N ASN A 128 27.17 6.62 -7.76
CA ASN A 128 27.16 5.82 -8.98
C ASN A 128 26.95 6.65 -10.28
N GLU A 129 26.93 7.98 -10.18
CA GLU A 129 26.93 8.95 -11.29
C GLU A 129 28.33 9.51 -11.55
#